data_AF-A0A848CHV6-F1
#
_entry.id   AF-A0A848CHV6-F1
#
_cell.length_a   1.000
_cell.length_b   1.000
_cell.length_c   1.000
_cell.angle_alpha   90.00
_cell.angle_beta   90.00
_cell.angle_gamma   90.00
#
_symmetry.space_group_name_H-M   'P 1'
#
loop_
_entity.id
_entity.type
_entity.pdbx_description
1 polymer ?
#
loop_
_entity_poly.entity_id
_entity_poly.type
_entity_poly.pdbx_seq_one_letter_code
_entity_poly.pdbx_strand_id
1 'polypeptide(L)'
;MDIRQASRGLHGTEARGTIPPAAIAEEKTPRPVPEVDGDATLKSPLEEFGPESVIKSYRDFLHARDISDDDIRDVLEYLITSGNVSWKFELFDRIPAEFRIRPSWVDDYILETIDRETAGDERLSMMRYNNLVAVCNLAASLVSFKDETYRVETKEDFDRARKRVQDMPYIIQNALVNKLAVFDRTIAVATSDWAIKNFMRPRKEK
;
A
#
# COMPACT_ATOMS: atom_id res chain seq x y z
N MET A 1 59.25 6.91 -25.07
CA MET A 1 59.28 8.38 -24.95
C MET A 1 57.99 8.90 -25.54
N ASP A 2 57.38 9.81 -24.80
CA ASP A 2 56.19 10.60 -25.12
C ASP A 2 56.40 11.50 -26.35
N ILE A 3 55.33 12.04 -26.93
CA ILE A 3 55.18 13.44 -27.39
C ILE A 3 53.92 13.57 -28.27
N ARG A 4 52.96 14.33 -27.72
CA ARG A 4 51.77 14.93 -28.32
C ARG A 4 52.13 16.14 -29.22
N GLN A 5 51.12 16.67 -29.92
CA GLN A 5 51.04 17.91 -30.75
C GLN A 5 51.10 17.60 -32.26
N ALA A 6 50.28 18.12 -33.18
CA ALA A 6 49.42 19.31 -33.27
C ALA A 6 48.38 19.04 -34.41
N SER A 7 47.08 19.31 -34.27
CA SER A 7 46.35 20.57 -34.54
C SER A 7 45.52 20.58 -35.86
N ARG A 8 44.20 20.80 -35.69
CA ARG A 8 43.21 21.51 -36.56
C ARG A 8 42.89 20.96 -37.96
N GLY A 9 41.64 20.80 -38.43
CA GLY A 9 40.31 21.11 -37.88
C GLY A 9 39.19 20.93 -38.94
N LEU A 10 37.93 20.98 -38.46
CA LEU A 10 36.63 21.26 -39.15
C LEU A 10 36.09 20.15 -40.09
N HIS A 11 34.83 19.68 -40.09
CA HIS A 11 33.55 20.06 -39.45
C HIS A 11 32.56 18.85 -39.51
N GLY A 12 31.85 18.51 -38.42
CA GLY A 12 30.37 18.49 -38.32
C GLY A 12 29.80 17.06 -38.22
N THR A 13 28.90 16.66 -37.33
CA THR A 13 27.98 17.38 -36.42
C THR A 13 27.49 16.39 -35.35
N GLU A 14 27.73 16.64 -34.06
CA GLU A 14 27.06 15.94 -32.94
C GLU A 14 26.14 16.92 -32.22
N ALA A 15 24.86 16.55 -32.10
CA ALA A 15 23.84 17.31 -31.40
C ALA A 15 24.04 17.21 -29.87
N ARG A 16 24.57 18.27 -29.26
CA ARG A 16 24.50 18.49 -27.81
C ARG A 16 23.18 19.20 -27.48
N GLY A 17 22.30 18.52 -26.76
CA GLY A 17 21.16 19.14 -26.10
C GLY A 17 21.63 19.99 -24.91
N THR A 18 21.22 21.26 -24.90
CA THR A 18 21.60 22.28 -23.93
C THR A 18 20.72 22.19 -22.68
N ILE A 19 21.35 22.09 -21.50
CA ILE A 19 20.68 22.30 -20.21
C ILE A 19 20.43 23.81 -20.05
N PRO A 20 19.21 24.30 -19.74
CA PRO A 20 18.99 25.72 -19.49
C PRO A 20 19.64 26.15 -18.16
N PRO A 21 20.22 27.37 -18.09
CA PRO A 21 20.89 27.85 -16.89
C PRO A 21 19.90 28.13 -15.74
N ALA A 22 20.35 27.88 -14.52
CA ALA A 22 19.63 28.20 -13.29
C ALA A 22 19.30 29.69 -13.22
N ALA A 23 18.02 30.00 -13.02
CA ALA A 23 17.58 31.36 -12.72
C ALA A 23 18.15 31.82 -11.38
N ILE A 24 18.72 33.02 -11.40
CA ILE A 24 19.31 33.73 -10.27
C ILE A 24 18.22 33.97 -9.22
N ALA A 25 18.55 33.69 -7.96
CA ALA A 25 17.67 33.90 -6.82
C ALA A 25 17.44 35.39 -6.56
N GLU A 26 16.19 35.84 -6.63
CA GLU A 26 15.76 37.09 -6.00
C GLU A 26 15.46 36.82 -4.52
N GLU A 27 16.14 37.54 -3.62
CA GLU A 27 15.80 37.61 -2.20
C GLU A 27 14.38 38.14 -2.03
N LYS A 28 13.43 37.25 -1.73
CA LYS A 28 12.13 37.63 -1.18
C LYS A 28 12.29 37.88 0.30
N THR A 29 12.00 39.11 0.71
CA THR A 29 11.78 39.52 2.11
C THR A 29 10.91 38.50 2.85
N PRO A 30 11.27 38.10 4.08
CA PRO A 30 10.52 37.10 4.83
C PRO A 30 9.13 37.65 5.15
N ARG A 31 8.09 36.90 4.76
CA ARG A 31 6.73 37.16 5.22
C ARG A 31 6.66 36.82 6.72
N PRO A 32 5.92 37.60 7.52
CA PRO A 32 5.73 37.26 8.92
C PRO A 32 5.02 35.91 9.00
N VAL A 33 5.62 34.98 9.76
CA VAL A 33 5.02 33.70 10.10
C VAL A 33 3.83 34.00 11.01
N PRO A 34 2.61 33.51 10.74
CA PRO A 34 1.53 33.60 11.70
C PRO A 34 1.97 32.83 12.96
N GLU A 35 1.92 33.47 14.12
CA GLU A 35 2.00 32.75 15.40
C GLU A 35 0.87 31.73 15.43
N VAL A 36 1.24 30.45 15.38
CA VAL A 36 0.30 29.35 15.58
C VAL A 36 0.12 29.23 17.08
N ASP A 37 -1.02 29.72 17.55
CA ASP A 37 -1.48 29.60 18.92
C ASP A 37 -1.47 28.12 19.33
N GLY A 38 -0.78 27.83 20.43
CA GLY A 38 -0.32 26.50 20.82
C GLY A 38 -1.38 25.62 21.46
N ASP A 39 -2.52 25.40 20.80
CA ASP A 39 -3.52 24.43 21.26
C ASP A 39 -4.39 23.81 20.14
N ALA A 40 -3.75 23.45 19.02
CA ALA A 40 -4.38 22.52 18.08
C ALA A 40 -4.04 21.10 18.50
N THR A 41 -4.85 20.52 19.40
CA THR A 41 -4.93 19.07 19.53
C THR A 41 -5.21 18.52 18.13
N LEU A 42 -4.21 17.91 17.49
CA LEU A 42 -4.37 17.22 16.21
C LEU A 42 -5.32 16.05 16.44
N LYS A 43 -6.62 16.30 16.28
CA LYS A 43 -7.61 15.23 16.21
C LYS A 43 -7.23 14.37 15.02
N SER A 44 -7.00 13.09 15.31
CA SER A 44 -6.76 12.10 14.27
C SER A 44 -7.95 12.15 13.29
N PRO A 45 -7.73 12.04 11.96
CA PRO A 45 -8.84 11.93 11.00
C PRO A 45 -9.82 10.79 11.32
N LEU A 46 -9.43 9.84 12.16
CA LEU A 46 -10.28 8.76 12.66
C LEU A 46 -11.29 9.20 13.73
N GLU A 47 -11.06 10.33 14.44
CA GLU A 47 -11.98 10.82 15.48
C GLU A 47 -13.16 11.63 14.91
N GLU A 48 -13.07 12.10 13.67
CA GLU A 48 -14.13 12.89 13.02
C GLU A 48 -15.14 12.02 12.24
N PHE A 49 -14.78 10.76 11.99
CA PHE A 49 -15.52 9.83 11.15
C PHE A 49 -15.81 8.54 11.93
N GLY A 50 -17.02 8.41 12.48
CA GLY A 50 -17.42 7.21 13.22
C GLY A 50 -17.30 5.93 12.37
N PRO A 51 -17.25 4.73 12.98
CA PRO A 51 -17.00 3.45 12.28
C PRO A 51 -17.87 3.22 11.04
N GLU A 52 -19.14 3.64 11.08
CA GLU A 52 -20.08 3.51 9.96
C GLU A 52 -19.66 4.35 8.73
N SER A 53 -19.01 5.50 8.94
CA SER A 53 -18.53 6.35 7.84
C SER A 53 -17.29 5.77 7.14
N VAL A 54 -16.42 5.06 7.88
CA VAL A 54 -15.27 4.33 7.32
C VAL A 54 -15.76 3.15 6.46
N ILE A 55 -16.72 2.36 6.96
CA ILE A 55 -17.28 1.24 6.20
C ILE A 55 -17.98 1.73 4.93
N LYS A 56 -18.70 2.85 5.00
CA LYS A 56 -19.28 3.47 3.80
C LYS A 56 -18.19 3.86 2.79
N SER A 57 -17.12 4.53 3.23
CA SER A 57 -15.99 4.89 2.37
C SER A 57 -15.32 3.67 1.73
N TYR A 58 -15.19 2.57 2.47
CA TYR A 58 -14.67 1.31 1.92
C TYR A 58 -15.60 0.72 0.86
N ARG A 59 -16.91 0.74 1.08
CA ARG A 59 -17.89 0.31 0.08
C ARG A 59 -17.85 1.15 -1.18
N ASP A 60 -17.82 2.48 -1.04
CA ASP A 60 -17.72 3.40 -2.18
C ASP A 60 -16.43 3.14 -2.98
N PHE A 61 -15.31 2.87 -2.30
CA PHE A 61 -14.03 2.48 -2.93
C PHE A 61 -14.11 1.14 -3.69
N LEU A 62 -14.82 0.16 -3.12
CA LEU A 62 -15.00 -1.18 -3.69
C LEU A 62 -15.92 -1.13 -4.92
N HIS A 63 -17.03 -0.40 -4.85
CA HIS A 63 -17.93 -0.20 -5.98
C HIS A 63 -17.25 0.53 -7.14
N ALA A 64 -16.37 1.49 -6.86
CA ALA A 64 -15.55 2.15 -7.88
C ALA A 64 -14.53 1.20 -8.58
N ARG A 65 -14.42 -0.06 -8.12
CA ARG A 65 -13.56 -1.12 -8.67
C ARG A 65 -14.36 -2.36 -9.03
N ASP A 66 -15.65 -2.19 -9.31
CA ASP A 66 -16.56 -3.24 -9.75
C ASP A 66 -16.71 -4.40 -8.75
N ILE A 67 -16.50 -4.14 -7.45
CA ILE A 67 -16.85 -5.08 -6.38
C ILE A 67 -18.25 -4.72 -5.88
N SER A 68 -19.20 -5.63 -6.07
CA SER A 68 -20.61 -5.45 -5.72
C SER A 68 -20.90 -5.85 -4.27
N ASP A 69 -22.07 -5.46 -3.76
CA ASP A 69 -22.54 -5.93 -2.44
C ASP A 69 -22.75 -7.45 -2.43
N ASP A 70 -23.07 -8.06 -3.58
CA ASP A 70 -23.21 -9.51 -3.70
C ASP A 70 -21.85 -10.21 -3.56
N ASP A 71 -20.78 -9.66 -4.17
CA ASP A 71 -19.42 -10.19 -3.99
C ASP A 71 -18.97 -10.10 -2.51
N ILE A 72 -19.30 -9.00 -1.84
CA ILE A 72 -18.98 -8.81 -0.41
C ILE A 72 -19.76 -9.81 0.46
N ARG A 73 -21.03 -10.08 0.12
CA ARG A 73 -21.83 -11.09 0.82
C ARG A 73 -21.26 -12.49 0.63
N ASP A 74 -20.84 -12.85 -0.58
CA ASP A 74 -20.23 -14.15 -0.85
C ASP A 74 -18.94 -14.35 -0.04
N VAL A 75 -18.14 -13.29 0.12
CA VAL A 75 -16.96 -13.29 1.00
C VAL A 75 -17.34 -13.52 2.46
N LEU A 76 -18.40 -12.87 2.97
CA LEU A 76 -18.91 -13.11 4.32
C LEU A 76 -19.38 -14.56 4.50
N GLU A 77 -20.13 -15.11 3.54
CA GLU A 77 -20.59 -16.50 3.59
C GLU A 77 -19.40 -17.48 3.59
N TYR A 78 -18.38 -17.21 2.78
CA TYR A 78 -17.16 -18.02 2.73
C TYR A 78 -16.37 -17.94 4.05
N LEU A 79 -16.30 -16.76 4.67
CA LEU A 79 -15.72 -16.56 6.00
C LEU A 79 -16.45 -17.37 7.07
N ILE A 80 -17.78 -17.33 7.09
CA ILE A 80 -18.60 -18.05 8.07
C ILE A 80 -18.44 -19.57 7.90
N THR A 81 -18.40 -20.06 6.66
CA THR A 81 -18.37 -21.50 6.37
C THR A 81 -16.99 -22.13 6.50
N SER A 82 -15.93 -21.43 6.08
CA SER A 82 -14.57 -21.99 6.00
C SER A 82 -13.56 -21.36 6.95
N GLY A 83 -13.91 -20.23 7.59
CA GLY A 83 -13.03 -19.50 8.51
C GLY A 83 -11.87 -18.77 7.82
N ASN A 84 -11.83 -18.73 6.49
CA ASN A 84 -10.71 -18.15 5.75
C ASN A 84 -11.14 -17.73 4.35
N VAL A 85 -10.48 -16.76 3.73
CA VAL A 85 -10.71 -16.37 2.33
C VAL A 85 -9.37 -16.30 1.61
N SER A 86 -9.36 -16.80 0.38
CA SER A 86 -8.25 -16.62 -0.56
C SER A 86 -8.77 -15.94 -1.83
N TRP A 87 -8.01 -14.97 -2.35
CA TRP A 87 -8.32 -14.31 -3.60
C TRP A 87 -7.19 -14.55 -4.61
N LYS A 88 -7.51 -15.32 -5.65
CA LYS A 88 -6.62 -15.58 -6.79
C LYS A 88 -6.92 -14.59 -7.90
N PHE A 89 -5.88 -14.02 -8.48
CA PHE A 89 -5.99 -13.06 -9.57
C PHE A 89 -4.75 -13.09 -10.46
N GLU A 90 -4.87 -12.48 -11.64
CA GLU A 90 -3.73 -12.24 -12.52
C GLU A 90 -3.30 -10.77 -12.42
N LEU A 91 -2.02 -10.56 -12.09
CA LEU A 91 -1.39 -9.26 -12.13
C LEU A 91 -0.90 -8.99 -13.56
N PHE A 92 -1.27 -7.84 -14.12
CA PHE A 92 -1.00 -7.48 -15.52
C PHE A 92 -1.50 -8.54 -16.53
N ASP A 93 -2.62 -9.18 -16.22
CA ASP A 93 -3.29 -10.19 -17.06
C ASP A 93 -2.41 -11.39 -17.43
N ARG A 94 -1.37 -11.66 -16.63
CA ARG A 94 -0.34 -12.67 -16.95
C ARG A 94 0.29 -13.35 -15.75
N ILE A 95 0.46 -12.63 -14.64
CA ILE A 95 1.22 -13.14 -13.51
C ILE A 95 0.24 -13.63 -12.45
N PRO A 96 0.10 -14.94 -12.22
CA PRO A 96 -0.80 -15.44 -11.20
C PRO A 96 -0.30 -15.02 -9.81
N ALA A 97 -1.25 -14.60 -8.97
CA ALA A 97 -0.99 -14.26 -7.59
C ALA A 97 -2.20 -14.63 -6.72
N GLU A 98 -1.93 -14.85 -5.44
CA GLU A 98 -2.96 -15.18 -4.45
C GLU A 98 -2.73 -14.40 -3.17
N PHE A 99 -3.80 -13.76 -2.71
CA PHE A 99 -3.89 -13.25 -1.35
C PHE A 99 -4.69 -14.18 -0.45
N ARG A 100 -4.36 -14.18 0.82
CA ARG A 100 -5.13 -14.82 1.89
C ARG A 100 -5.27 -13.86 3.06
N ILE A 101 -6.34 -14.04 3.83
CA ILE A 101 -6.49 -13.36 5.12
C ILE A 101 -5.27 -13.64 6.00
N ARG A 102 -4.75 -12.56 6.60
CA ARG A 102 -3.59 -12.62 7.50
C ARG A 102 -3.97 -13.39 8.77
N PRO A 103 -3.08 -14.27 9.29
CA PRO A 103 -3.23 -14.80 10.63
C PRO A 103 -3.24 -13.66 11.66
N SER A 104 -4.08 -13.77 12.68
CA SER A 104 -4.29 -12.68 13.66
C SER A 104 -3.00 -12.24 14.37
N TRP A 105 -2.08 -13.16 14.63
CA TRP A 105 -0.80 -12.84 15.28
C TRP A 105 0.10 -11.94 14.42
N VAL A 106 -0.10 -11.94 13.10
CA VAL A 106 0.76 -11.21 12.17
C VAL A 106 0.52 -9.71 12.26
N ASP A 107 -0.71 -9.26 12.51
CA ASP A 107 -1.01 -7.83 12.61
C ASP A 107 -0.25 -7.20 13.79
N ASP A 108 -0.21 -7.86 14.95
CA ASP A 108 0.59 -7.43 16.11
C ASP A 108 2.09 -7.40 15.76
N TYR A 109 2.58 -8.41 15.05
CA TYR A 109 3.99 -8.47 14.66
C TYR A 109 4.39 -7.41 13.61
N ILE A 110 3.46 -7.04 12.73
CA ILE A 110 3.63 -5.94 11.79
C ILE A 110 3.82 -4.63 12.57
N LEU A 111 2.97 -4.37 13.58
CA LEU A 111 3.08 -3.18 14.43
C LEU A 111 4.41 -3.15 15.17
N GLU A 112 4.79 -4.26 15.84
CA GLU A 112 6.10 -4.39 16.50
C GLU A 112 7.26 -4.09 15.54
N THR A 113 7.16 -4.56 14.30
CA THR A 113 8.21 -4.37 13.29
C THR A 113 8.28 -2.92 12.82
N ILE A 114 7.14 -2.27 12.58
CA ILE A 114 7.09 -0.86 12.20
C ILE A 114 7.65 0.00 13.33
N ASP A 115 7.21 -0.22 14.57
CA ASP A 115 7.67 0.55 15.72
C ASP A 115 9.18 0.40 15.89
N ARG A 116 9.69 -0.83 15.83
CA ARG A 116 11.13 -1.10 15.94
C ARG A 116 11.96 -0.40 14.85
N GLU A 117 11.46 -0.30 13.63
CA GLU A 117 12.21 0.30 12.51
C GLU A 117 12.07 1.81 12.40
N THR A 118 11.05 2.37 13.04
CA THR A 118 10.74 3.79 12.97
C THR A 118 11.06 4.50 14.29
N ALA A 119 11.29 3.76 15.37
CA ALA A 119 11.68 4.26 16.68
C ALA A 119 12.92 5.15 16.59
N GLY A 120 12.74 6.43 16.90
CA GLY A 120 13.82 7.42 16.97
C GLY A 120 14.29 7.97 15.62
N ASP A 121 13.64 7.65 14.49
CA ASP A 121 13.95 8.29 13.20
C ASP A 121 13.11 9.57 13.00
N GLU A 122 13.62 10.69 13.52
CA GLU A 122 13.00 12.02 13.35
C GLU A 122 12.93 12.48 11.88
N ARG A 123 13.61 11.79 10.96
CA ARG A 123 13.64 12.11 9.52
C ARG A 123 12.78 11.16 8.69
N LEU A 124 11.97 10.33 9.34
CA LEU A 124 11.10 9.41 8.64
C LEU A 124 10.01 10.18 7.87
N SER A 125 10.08 10.15 6.55
CA SER A 125 9.02 10.72 5.72
C SER A 125 7.78 9.83 5.75
N MET A 126 6.60 10.45 5.65
CA MET A 126 5.32 9.73 5.51
C MET A 126 5.33 8.73 4.35
N MET A 127 6.05 9.04 3.27
CA MET A 127 6.21 8.13 2.14
C MET A 127 6.96 6.85 2.53
N ARG A 128 8.05 6.96 3.30
CA ARG A 128 8.83 5.80 3.77
C ARG A 128 8.02 4.97 4.77
N TYR A 129 7.31 5.63 5.68
CA TYR A 129 6.41 4.96 6.61
C TYR A 129 5.32 4.18 5.87
N ASN A 130 4.59 4.83 4.96
CA ASN A 130 3.52 4.19 4.18
C ASN A 130 4.05 3.01 3.35
N ASN A 131 5.25 3.13 2.78
CA ASN A 131 5.88 2.04 2.04
C ASN A 131 6.21 0.85 2.96
N LEU A 132 6.73 1.11 4.18
CA LEU A 132 6.99 0.07 5.16
C LEU A 132 5.70 -0.68 5.55
N VAL A 133 4.63 0.06 5.85
CA VAL A 133 3.31 -0.52 6.14
C VAL A 133 2.80 -1.37 4.97
N ALA A 134 2.89 -0.86 3.74
CA ALA A 134 2.44 -1.56 2.54
C ALA A 134 3.21 -2.87 2.31
N VAL A 135 4.55 -2.83 2.45
CA VAL A 135 5.41 -4.00 2.33
C VAL A 135 5.09 -5.05 3.39
N CYS A 136 4.93 -4.65 4.65
CA CYS A 136 4.60 -5.56 5.74
C CYS A 136 3.23 -6.25 5.52
N ASN A 137 2.20 -5.50 5.16
CA ASN A 137 0.87 -6.06 4.88
C ASN A 137 0.89 -6.99 3.66
N LEU A 138 1.65 -6.63 2.62
CA LEU A 138 1.80 -7.45 1.43
C LEU A 138 2.53 -8.76 1.75
N ALA A 139 3.60 -8.71 2.53
CA ALA A 139 4.34 -9.89 2.97
C ALA A 139 3.47 -10.87 3.77
N ALA A 140 2.58 -10.35 4.60
CA ALA A 140 1.67 -11.15 5.41
C ALA A 140 0.54 -11.80 4.61
N SER A 141 0.12 -11.16 3.51
CA SER A 141 -1.09 -11.56 2.77
C SER A 141 -0.79 -12.34 1.48
N LEU A 142 0.38 -12.13 0.88
CA LEU A 142 0.78 -12.77 -0.38
C LEU A 142 1.18 -14.23 -0.15
N VAL A 143 0.34 -15.16 -0.63
CA VAL A 143 0.53 -16.61 -0.48
C VAL A 143 1.10 -17.25 -1.73
N SER A 144 0.84 -16.69 -2.91
CA SER A 144 1.53 -17.13 -4.12
C SER A 144 1.78 -15.98 -5.08
N PHE A 145 2.89 -16.05 -5.82
CA PHE A 145 3.24 -15.12 -6.88
C PHE A 145 4.07 -15.87 -7.93
N LYS A 146 3.60 -15.87 -9.19
CA LYS A 146 4.12 -16.73 -10.26
C LYS A 146 4.06 -18.22 -9.84
N ASP A 147 5.20 -18.89 -9.84
CA ASP A 147 5.34 -20.32 -9.54
C ASP A 147 5.77 -20.57 -8.08
N GLU A 148 5.85 -19.51 -7.27
CA GLU A 148 6.30 -19.59 -5.89
C GLU A 148 5.11 -19.48 -4.93
N THR A 149 5.10 -20.38 -3.94
CA THR A 149 4.12 -20.37 -2.84
C THR A 149 4.83 -20.05 -1.53
N TYR A 150 4.21 -19.22 -0.73
CA TYR A 150 4.69 -18.75 0.56
C TYR A 150 3.55 -18.85 1.57
N ARG A 151 3.85 -19.31 2.77
CA ARG A 151 2.89 -19.25 3.88
C ARG A 151 3.61 -18.64 5.07
N VAL A 152 2.96 -17.66 5.67
CA VAL A 152 3.45 -17.02 6.89
C VAL A 152 2.84 -17.80 8.07
N GLU A 153 3.58 -18.77 8.56
CA GLU A 153 3.19 -19.59 9.72
C GLU A 153 4.01 -19.20 10.96
N THR A 154 5.23 -18.69 10.77
CA THR A 154 6.10 -18.18 11.84
C THR A 154 6.61 -16.75 11.59
N LYS A 155 7.22 -16.11 12.62
CA LYS A 155 7.88 -14.80 12.50
C LYS A 155 9.01 -14.83 11.46
N GLU A 156 9.78 -15.92 11.40
CA GLU A 156 10.84 -16.10 10.41
C GLU A 156 10.28 -16.24 8.99
N ASP A 157 9.09 -16.82 8.83
CA ASP A 157 8.41 -16.87 7.52
C ASP A 157 8.02 -15.48 7.06
N PHE A 158 7.49 -14.66 7.98
CA PHE A 158 7.15 -13.27 7.71
C PHE A 158 8.40 -12.48 7.27
N ASP A 159 9.51 -12.58 8.00
CA ASP A 159 10.74 -11.84 7.66
C ASP A 159 11.28 -12.26 6.28
N ARG A 160 11.21 -13.56 5.94
CA ARG A 160 11.58 -14.05 4.60
C ARG A 160 10.62 -13.54 3.52
N ALA A 161 9.32 -13.55 3.77
CA ALA A 161 8.32 -13.03 2.83
C ALA A 161 8.51 -11.52 2.62
N ARG A 162 8.77 -10.78 3.70
CA ARG A 162 9.01 -9.34 3.68
C ARG A 162 10.23 -8.98 2.86
N LYS A 163 11.36 -9.65 3.09
CA LYS A 163 12.57 -9.43 2.29
C LYS A 163 12.31 -9.66 0.80
N ARG A 164 11.59 -10.73 0.44
CA ARG A 164 11.22 -10.98 -0.97
C ARG A 164 10.39 -9.86 -1.56
N VAL A 165 9.36 -9.39 -0.84
CA VAL A 165 8.54 -8.26 -1.29
C VAL A 165 9.39 -7.01 -1.50
N GLN A 166 10.32 -6.72 -0.59
CA GLN A 166 11.26 -5.59 -0.73
C GLN A 166 12.15 -5.73 -1.97
N ASP A 167 12.58 -6.95 -2.28
CA ASP A 167 13.42 -7.27 -3.45
C ASP A 167 12.63 -7.27 -4.77
N MET A 168 11.30 -7.23 -4.74
CA MET A 168 10.49 -7.15 -5.97
C MET A 168 10.66 -5.80 -6.67
N PRO A 169 10.54 -5.72 -8.00
CA PRO A 169 10.51 -4.43 -8.69
C PRO A 169 9.36 -3.55 -8.19
N TYR A 170 9.62 -2.25 -8.02
CA TYR A 170 8.65 -1.30 -7.45
C TYR A 170 7.29 -1.28 -8.18
N ILE A 171 7.29 -1.45 -9.51
CA ILE A 171 6.06 -1.55 -10.32
C ILE A 171 5.20 -2.75 -9.88
N ILE A 172 5.84 -3.89 -9.59
CA ILE A 172 5.16 -5.09 -9.09
C ILE A 172 4.61 -4.83 -7.69
N GLN A 173 5.43 -4.27 -6.79
CA GLN A 173 5.01 -3.94 -5.42
C GLN A 173 3.77 -3.04 -5.43
N ASN A 174 3.79 -1.93 -6.16
CA ASN A 174 2.66 -1.01 -6.24
C ASN A 174 1.39 -1.66 -6.79
N ALA A 175 1.51 -2.47 -7.83
CA ALA A 175 0.36 -3.14 -8.42
C ALA A 175 -0.25 -4.17 -7.45
N LEU A 176 0.59 -4.92 -6.73
CA LEU A 176 0.15 -5.82 -5.67
C LEU A 176 -0.49 -5.08 -4.49
N VAL A 177 0.10 -3.97 -4.04
CA VAL A 177 -0.47 -3.13 -2.97
C VAL A 177 -1.84 -2.59 -3.35
N ASN A 178 -2.03 -2.18 -4.60
CA ASN A 178 -3.34 -1.74 -5.10
C ASN A 178 -4.39 -2.86 -5.08
N LYS A 179 -3.99 -4.09 -5.43
CA LYS A 179 -4.87 -5.26 -5.29
C LYS A 179 -5.14 -5.56 -3.81
N LEU A 180 -4.12 -5.54 -2.96
CA LEU A 180 -4.27 -5.79 -1.53
C LEU A 180 -5.22 -4.78 -0.86
N ALA A 181 -5.18 -3.52 -1.28
CA ALA A 181 -6.11 -2.49 -0.82
C ALA A 181 -7.58 -2.81 -1.11
N VAL A 182 -7.87 -3.52 -2.20
CA VAL A 182 -9.23 -4.03 -2.52
C VAL A 182 -9.55 -5.21 -1.62
N PHE A 183 -8.62 -6.16 -1.50
CA PHE A 183 -8.79 -7.35 -0.67
C PHE A 183 -9.10 -6.99 0.78
N ASP A 184 -8.23 -6.20 1.42
CA ASP A 184 -8.37 -5.80 2.82
C ASP A 184 -9.67 -5.05 3.09
N ARG A 185 -10.09 -4.16 2.18
CA ARG A 185 -11.38 -3.45 2.32
C ARG A 185 -12.57 -4.39 2.14
N THR A 186 -12.48 -5.36 1.24
CA THR A 186 -13.54 -6.36 1.06
C THR A 186 -13.71 -7.17 2.34
N ILE A 187 -12.61 -7.65 2.94
CA ILE A 187 -12.65 -8.35 4.22
C ILE A 187 -13.21 -7.45 5.32
N ALA A 188 -12.71 -6.21 5.45
CA ALA A 188 -13.15 -5.28 6.48
C ALA A 188 -14.65 -4.95 6.40
N VAL A 189 -15.20 -4.78 5.18
CA VAL A 189 -16.64 -4.58 5.01
C VAL A 189 -17.39 -5.87 5.31
N ALA A 190 -16.95 -7.01 4.79
CA ALA A 190 -17.61 -8.31 5.00
C ALA A 190 -17.70 -8.67 6.49
N THR A 191 -16.68 -8.37 7.29
CA THR A 191 -16.65 -8.65 8.73
C THR A 191 -17.26 -7.53 9.59
N SER A 192 -17.86 -6.50 8.99
CA SER A 192 -18.42 -5.36 9.74
C SER A 192 -19.84 -5.60 10.25
N ASP A 193 -20.24 -4.85 11.28
CA ASP A 193 -21.63 -4.80 11.75
C ASP A 193 -22.62 -4.43 10.64
N TRP A 194 -22.18 -3.61 9.68
CA TRP A 194 -23.01 -3.27 8.53
C TRP A 194 -23.33 -4.52 7.71
N ALA A 195 -22.35 -5.37 7.40
CA ALA A 195 -22.57 -6.57 6.62
C ALA A 195 -23.48 -7.56 7.37
N ILE A 196 -23.28 -7.73 8.69
CA ILE A 196 -24.17 -8.56 9.52
C ILE A 196 -25.62 -8.03 9.45
N LYS A 197 -25.82 -6.72 9.61
CA LYS A 197 -27.16 -6.11 9.58
C LYS A 197 -27.86 -6.25 8.21
N ASN A 198 -27.11 -6.24 7.10
CA ASN A 198 -27.67 -6.20 5.75
C ASN A 198 -27.74 -7.56 5.06
N PHE A 199 -26.84 -8.49 5.38
CA PHE A 199 -26.73 -9.79 4.68
C PHE A 199 -27.20 -10.98 5.51
N MET A 200 -27.12 -10.92 6.84
CA MET A 200 -27.47 -12.05 7.71
C MET A 200 -28.93 -12.03 8.21
N ARG A 201 -29.75 -11.05 7.79
CA ARG A 201 -31.17 -11.04 8.18
C ARG A 201 -31.93 -12.11 7.38
N PRO A 202 -32.77 -12.95 8.03
CA PRO A 202 -33.58 -13.91 7.31
C PRO A 202 -34.47 -13.18 6.30
N ARG A 203 -34.43 -13.62 5.04
CA ARG A 203 -35.32 -13.09 4.00
C ARG A 203 -36.75 -13.26 4.52
N LYS A 204 -37.51 -12.16 4.65
CA LYS A 204 -38.96 -12.26 4.75
C LYS A 204 -39.42 -12.96 3.48
N GLU A 205 -39.93 -14.17 3.61
CA GLU A 205 -40.53 -14.91 2.51
C GLU A 205 -41.59 -14.01 1.85
N LYS A 206 -41.48 -13.87 0.52
CA LYS A 206 -42.49 -13.21 -0.31
C LYS A 206 -43.51 -14.22 -0.77
#